data_AF-A0AAW5TKT5-F1
#
_entry.id   AF-A0AAW5TKT5-F1
#
_cell.length_a   1.000
_cell.length_b   1.000
_cell.length_c   1.000
_cell.angle_alpha   90.00
_cell.angle_beta   90.00
_cell.angle_gamma   90.00
#
_symmetry.space_group_name_H-M   'P 1'
#
loop_
_entity.id
_entity.type
_entity.pdbx_description
1 polymer ?
#
loop_
_entity_poly.entity_id
_entity_poly.type
_entity_poly.pdbx_seq_one_letter_code
_entity_poly.pdbx_strand_id
1 'polypeptide(L)'
;MAQVWKLHGDGVRIAPGEVVQPDERLGWPATIGIGMQHVVAMFGATFLVPRLTGFDPSTTLFFTGCGTLLFILITAGKLPS
;
A
#
# COMPACT_ATOMS: atom_id res chain seq x y z
N MET A 1 7.20 12.59 20.39
CA MET A 1 6.81 11.60 19.36
C MET A 1 7.27 12.16 18.02
N ALA A 2 8.33 11.60 17.43
CA ALA A 2 8.87 12.09 16.16
C ALA A 2 7.84 11.84 15.04
N GLN A 3 7.32 12.90 14.42
CA GLN A 3 6.47 12.76 13.23
C GLN A 3 7.34 12.19 12.10
N VAL A 4 7.08 10.93 11.74
CA VAL A 4 7.75 10.23 10.63
C VAL A 4 7.36 10.83 9.27
N TRP A 5 6.22 11.53 9.20
CA TRP A 5 5.70 12.14 7.97
C TRP A 5 5.19 13.57 8.19
N LYS A 6 5.50 14.45 7.23
CA LYS A 6 4.91 15.80 7.10
C LYS A 6 3.59 15.72 6.32
N LEU A 7 2.63 16.57 6.66
CA LEU A 7 1.39 16.64 5.88
C LEU A 7 1.65 17.42 4.58
N HIS A 8 1.28 16.86 3.43
CA HIS A 8 1.41 17.54 2.14
C HIS A 8 0.29 18.58 2.00
N GLY A 9 0.64 19.87 2.09
CA GLY A 9 -0.29 21.00 2.00
C GLY A 9 -1.48 20.86 2.97
N ASP A 10 -2.70 20.91 2.42
CA ASP A 10 -3.96 20.78 3.18
C ASP A 10 -4.36 19.30 3.43
N GLY A 11 -3.56 18.35 2.93
CA GLY A 11 -3.83 16.91 3.01
C GLY A 11 -4.96 16.40 2.11
N VAL A 12 -5.66 17.28 1.39
CA VAL A 12 -6.84 16.90 0.57
C VAL A 12 -6.68 17.27 -0.90
N ARG A 13 -6.00 18.39 -1.20
CA ARG A 13 -5.84 18.91 -2.55
C ARG A 13 -4.37 18.84 -2.94
N ILE A 14 -4.12 18.26 -4.11
CA ILE A 14 -2.81 18.24 -4.78
C ILE A 14 -2.93 19.23 -5.94
N ALA A 15 -2.08 20.25 -6.00
CA ALA A 15 -2.11 21.18 -7.12
C ALA A 15 -1.66 20.46 -8.42
N PRO A 16 -2.16 20.84 -9.61
CA PRO A 16 -1.68 20.27 -10.87
C PRO A 16 -0.16 20.48 -11.02
N GLY A 17 0.60 19.39 -11.05
CA GLY A 17 2.08 19.41 -11.13
C GLY A 17 2.80 19.20 -9.79
N GLU A 18 2.08 19.10 -8.68
CA GLU A 18 2.65 18.78 -7.36
C GLU A 18 2.81 17.26 -7.20
N VAL A 19 3.93 16.84 -6.61
CA VAL A 19 4.25 15.42 -6.37
C VAL A 19 4.40 15.22 -4.86
N VAL A 20 3.69 14.22 -4.34
CA VAL A 20 3.78 13.84 -2.92
C VAL A 20 5.08 13.07 -2.71
N GLN A 21 5.98 13.61 -1.89
CA GLN A 21 7.25 12.94 -1.60
C GLN A 21 7.08 11.82 -0.55
N PRO A 22 7.99 10.83 -0.49
CA PRO A 22 7.89 9.71 0.46
C PRO A 22 7.90 10.11 1.95
N ASP A 23 8.45 11.27 2.28
CA ASP A 23 8.43 11.87 3.62
C ASP A 23 7.15 12.67 3.90
N GLU A 24 6.29 12.83 2.89
CA GLU A 24 5.03 13.54 2.95
C GLU A 24 3.84 12.58 2.87
N ARG A 25 2.77 12.93 3.56
CA ARG A 25 1.54 12.14 3.63
C ARG A 25 0.34 13.04 3.37
N LEU A 26 -0.63 12.54 2.61
CA LEU A 26 -1.96 13.15 2.52
C LEU A 26 -2.79 12.94 3.80
N GLY A 27 -3.95 13.57 3.88
CA GLY A 27 -4.96 13.25 4.88
C GLY A 27 -5.21 11.74 4.95
N TRP A 28 -5.48 11.23 6.15
CA TRP A 28 -5.72 9.81 6.39
C TRP A 28 -6.73 9.16 5.43
N PRO A 29 -7.86 9.78 5.09
CA PRO A 29 -8.82 9.19 4.14
C PRO A 29 -8.24 9.00 2.74
N ALA A 30 -7.48 9.99 2.24
CA ALA A 30 -6.85 9.94 0.93
C ALA A 30 -5.71 8.91 0.90
N THR A 31 -4.92 8.85 1.98
CA THR A 31 -3.83 7.86 2.13
C THR A 31 -4.36 6.42 2.07
N ILE A 32 -5.47 6.15 2.77
CA ILE A 32 -6.14 4.84 2.72
C ILE A 32 -6.68 4.56 1.31
N GLY A 33 -7.28 5.55 0.66
CA GLY A 33 -7.80 5.41 -0.71
C GLY A 33 -6.73 5.03 -1.72
N ILE A 34 -5.57 5.69 -1.70
CA ILE A 34 -4.43 5.37 -2.58
C ILE A 34 -3.90 3.96 -2.27
N GLY A 35 -3.78 3.59 -0.98
CA GLY A 35 -3.37 2.24 -0.59
C GLY A 35 -4.33 1.17 -1.11
N MET A 36 -5.65 1.42 -1.05
CA MET A 36 -6.65 0.50 -1.58
C MET A 36 -6.53 0.34 -3.11
N GLN A 37 -6.27 1.43 -3.84
CA GLN A 37 -6.01 1.37 -5.28
C GLN A 37 -4.79 0.50 -5.59
N HIS A 38 -3.71 0.63 -4.80
CA HIS A 38 -2.51 -0.20 -4.94
C HIS A 38 -2.81 -1.69 -4.73
N VAL A 39 -3.55 -2.03 -3.68
CA VAL A 39 -3.97 -3.41 -3.40
C VAL A 39 -4.77 -4.01 -4.56
N VAL A 40 -5.74 -3.26 -5.09
CA VAL A 40 -6.55 -3.70 -6.24
C VAL A 40 -5.68 -3.89 -7.49
N ALA A 41 -4.70 -3.03 -7.72
CA ALA A 41 -3.77 -3.15 -8.84
C ALA A 41 -2.90 -4.43 -8.74
N MET A 42 -2.40 -4.77 -7.55
CA MET A 42 -1.61 -6.00 -7.34
C MET A 42 -2.45 -7.28 -7.33
N PHE A 43 -3.73 -7.18 -7.00
CA PHE A 43 -4.64 -8.32 -6.83
C PHE A 43 -4.73 -9.19 -8.09
N GLY A 44 -4.73 -8.59 -9.28
CA GLY A 44 -4.90 -9.32 -10.55
C GLY A 44 -3.86 -10.42 -10.75
N ALA A 45 -2.57 -10.10 -10.56
CA ALA A 45 -1.49 -11.08 -10.69
C ALA A 45 -1.51 -12.12 -9.56
N THR A 46 -1.87 -11.69 -8.36
CA THR A 46 -1.89 -12.52 -7.14
C THR A 46 -2.95 -13.63 -7.20
N PHE A 47 -4.06 -13.42 -7.92
CA PHE A 47 -5.09 -14.45 -8.15
C PHE A 47 -4.89 -15.25 -9.44
N LEU A 48 -4.35 -14.60 -10.47
CA LEU A 48 -4.19 -15.23 -11.77
C LEU A 48 -3.17 -16.38 -11.72
N VAL A 49 -2.04 -16.19 -11.02
CA VAL A 49 -0.99 -17.22 -10.94
C VAL A 49 -1.47 -18.49 -10.22
N PRO A 50 -2.04 -18.43 -8.99
CA PRO A 50 -2.54 -19.62 -8.30
C PRO A 50 -3.60 -20.37 -9.11
N ARG A 51 -4.51 -19.63 -9.75
CA ARG A 51 -5.58 -20.19 -10.56
C ARG A 51 -5.05 -20.92 -11.79
N LEU A 52 -3.95 -20.46 -12.37
CA LEU A 52 -3.27 -21.14 -13.48
C LEU A 52 -2.48 -22.37 -13.01
N THR A 53 -1.84 -22.32 -11.83
CA THR A 53 -1.06 -23.43 -11.27
C THR A 53 -1.89 -24.49 -10.53
N GLY A 54 -3.20 -24.29 -10.35
CA GLY A 54 -4.08 -25.21 -9.64
C GLY A 54 -3.98 -25.17 -8.12
N PHE A 55 -3.36 -24.14 -7.55
CA PHE A 55 -3.30 -23.92 -6.11
C PHE A 55 -4.56 -23.23 -5.59
N ASP A 56 -4.91 -23.48 -4.33
CA ASP A 56 -6.06 -22.83 -3.69
C ASP A 56 -5.79 -21.31 -3.56
N PRO A 57 -6.62 -20.45 -4.19
CA PRO A 57 -6.45 -19.00 -4.15
C PRO A 57 -6.53 -18.43 -2.73
N SER A 58 -7.30 -19.07 -1.84
CA SER A 58 -7.49 -18.61 -0.46
C SER A 58 -6.20 -18.71 0.35
N THR A 59 -5.45 -19.79 0.14
CA THR A 59 -4.15 -20.01 0.80
C THR A 59 -3.11 -19.03 0.26
N THR A 60 -3.12 -18.80 -1.05
CA THR A 60 -2.22 -17.81 -1.65
C THR A 60 -2.53 -16.41 -1.12
N LEU A 61 -3.81 -16.02 -1.07
CA LEU A 61 -4.27 -14.73 -0.54
C LEU A 61 -3.89 -14.54 0.93
N PHE A 62 -3.97 -15.60 1.72
CA PHE A 62 -3.54 -15.58 3.11
C PHE A 62 -2.04 -15.32 3.22
N PHE A 63 -1.20 -16.01 2.44
CA PHE A 63 0.25 -15.83 2.49
C PHE A 63 0.74 -14.50 1.91
N THR A 64 0.12 -13.97 0.85
CA THR A 64 0.44 -12.59 0.38
C THR A 64 0.08 -11.54 1.43
N GLY A 65 -1.12 -11.60 2.02
CA GLY A 65 -1.48 -10.67 3.09
C GLY A 65 -0.57 -10.78 4.32
N CYS A 66 -0.23 -12.01 4.72
CA CYS A 66 0.69 -12.26 5.81
C CYS A 66 2.11 -11.76 5.49
N GLY A 67 2.58 -11.94 4.25
CA GLY A 67 3.86 -11.44 3.75
C GLY A 67 3.94 -9.91 3.79
N THR A 68 2.88 -9.21 3.37
CA THR A 68 2.83 -7.75 3.44
C THR A 68 2.87 -7.25 4.88
N LEU A 69 2.14 -7.89 5.80
CA LEU A 69 2.19 -7.54 7.23
C LEU A 69 3.59 -7.78 7.82
N LEU A 70 4.21 -8.92 7.49
CA LEU A 70 5.59 -9.23 7.89
C LEU A 70 6.58 -8.20 7.34
N PHE A 71 6.44 -7.82 6.07
CA PHE A 71 7.29 -6.81 5.43
C PHE A 71 7.20 -5.47 6.13
N ILE A 72 5.99 -4.98 6.42
CA ILE A 72 5.78 -3.72 7.13
C ILE A 72 6.37 -3.78 8.55
N LEU A 73 6.20 -4.92 9.23
CA LEU A 73 6.71 -5.13 10.58
C LEU A 73 8.24 -5.15 10.63
N ILE A 74 8.89 -5.86 9.68
CA ILE A 74 10.35 -5.92 9.56
C ILE A 74 10.93 -4.56 9.15
N THR A 75 10.27 -3.87 8.23
CA THR A 75 10.75 -2.60 7.68
C THR A 75 10.38 -1.40 8.55
N ALA A 76 9.61 -1.62 9.62
CA ALA A 76 9.12 -0.58 10.54
C ALA A 76 8.44 0.60 9.82
N GLY A 77 7.75 0.33 8.70
CA GLY A 77 7.07 1.35 7.90
C GLY A 77 8.00 2.34 7.16
N LYS A 78 9.29 2.02 6.99
CA LYS A 78 10.27 2.89 6.31
C LYS A 78 10.35 2.70 4.80
N LEU A 79 9.87 1.58 4.25
CA LEU A 79 9.77 1.37 2.80
C LEU A 79 8.30 1.21 2.40
N PRO A 80 7.88 1.83 1.29
CA PRO A 80 6.58 1.56 0.70
C PRO A 80 6.57 0.13 0.13
N SER A 81 5.54 -0.64 0.48
CA SER A 81 5.24 -1.96 -0.12
C SER A 81 4.32 -1.81 -1.33
#